data_AF-A0A7X8M3A3-F1
#
_entry.id   AF-A0A7X8M3A3-F1
#
_cell.length_a   1.000
_cell.length_b   1.000
_cell.length_c   1.000
_cell.angle_alpha   90.00
_cell.angle_beta   90.00
_cell.angle_gamma   90.00
#
_symmetry.space_group_name_H-M   'P 1'
#
loop_
_entity.id
_entity.type
_entity.pdbx_description
1 polymer ?
#
loop_
_entity_poly.entity_id
_entity_poly.type
_entity_poly.pdbx_seq_one_letter_code
_entity_poly.pdbx_strand_id
1 'polypeptide(L)'
;MEYIEQPNLPEGEVGLAVVDGRIDRRSEDTLRALGIGLIRLHPHPGLYEAVSCHPDMMLHHIGGNVIVYAPGTDAAAVSRLEAYGFRMIKGESVLTPEYPHDIAYNVARVGKWYFHNLKYTDTVIKAYMDHLGIEPVHVEQGYAKCSILPVDGNSVITTDVGIERAARKKGIDVLRLECGDSIRLPGLDHGFIGGSCGMISDTVCAVNGSVDKLRGSGPMLSFLSERGKTILQLSDGYVTDIGSIIPLMLSGSQ
;
A
#
# COMPACT_ATOMS: atom_id res chain seq x y z
N MET A 1 -15.72 15.14 0.40
CA MET A 1 -14.66 14.16 0.67
C MET A 1 -13.37 14.94 0.74
N GLU A 2 -12.63 14.76 1.82
CA GLU A 2 -11.33 15.40 2.04
C GLU A 2 -10.23 14.42 1.64
N TYR A 3 -9.08 14.93 1.22
CA TYR A 3 -7.94 14.07 0.87
C TYR A 3 -7.25 13.57 2.12
N ILE A 4 -6.68 12.37 2.04
CA ILE A 4 -5.82 11.88 3.12
C ILE A 4 -4.49 12.63 3.09
N GLU A 5 -4.13 13.27 4.20
CA GLU A 5 -2.88 14.05 4.30
C GLU A 5 -1.66 13.15 4.52
N GLN A 6 -1.78 12.09 5.33
CA GLN A 6 -0.71 11.11 5.54
C GLN A 6 -0.97 9.82 4.75
N PRO A 7 -0.21 9.56 3.66
CA PRO A 7 -0.44 8.37 2.84
C PRO A 7 -0.43 7.08 3.65
N ASN A 8 -1.38 6.18 3.34
CA ASN A 8 -1.65 4.91 4.05
C ASN A 8 -2.23 5.03 5.46
N LEU A 9 -2.36 6.23 6.03
CA LEU A 9 -2.77 6.46 7.42
C LEU A 9 -3.97 7.44 7.46
N PRO A 10 -5.17 6.99 7.08
CA PRO A 10 -6.37 7.82 7.17
C PRO A 10 -6.67 8.21 8.62
N GLU A 11 -7.14 9.44 8.82
CA GLU A 11 -7.56 9.97 10.12
C GLU A 11 -9.06 9.80 10.40
N GLY A 12 -9.77 9.12 9.51
CA GLY A 12 -11.19 8.78 9.62
C GLY A 12 -11.61 7.76 8.57
N GLU A 13 -12.91 7.49 8.48
CA GLU A 13 -13.46 6.51 7.54
C GLU A 13 -13.14 6.86 6.09
N VAL A 14 -12.56 5.92 5.34
CA VAL A 14 -12.20 6.09 3.93
C VAL A 14 -13.44 6.10 3.05
N GLY A 15 -13.50 7.04 2.11
CA GLY A 15 -14.56 7.15 1.09
C GLY A 15 -14.09 6.77 -0.32
N LEU A 16 -12.78 6.77 -0.58
CA LEU A 16 -12.20 6.40 -1.87
C LEU A 16 -10.88 5.66 -1.67
N ALA A 17 -10.70 4.54 -2.38
CA ALA A 17 -9.45 3.78 -2.43
C ALA A 17 -9.11 3.31 -3.85
N VAL A 18 -7.84 3.00 -4.07
CA VAL A 18 -7.35 2.30 -5.27
C VAL A 18 -6.97 0.87 -4.90
N VAL A 19 -7.33 -0.07 -5.76
CA VAL A 19 -7.08 -1.52 -5.59
C VAL A 19 -6.67 -2.17 -6.92
N ASP A 20 -6.05 -3.34 -6.86
CA ASP A 20 -5.80 -4.20 -8.03
C ASP A 20 -7.13 -4.51 -8.75
N GLY A 21 -7.16 -4.39 -10.07
CA GLY A 21 -8.35 -4.68 -10.88
C GLY A 21 -8.78 -6.16 -10.89
N ARG A 22 -7.96 -7.05 -10.34
CA ARG A 22 -8.19 -8.48 -10.15
C ARG A 22 -8.60 -8.83 -8.71
N ILE A 23 -8.84 -7.84 -7.84
CA ILE A 23 -9.43 -8.07 -6.51
C ILE A 23 -10.68 -8.94 -6.64
N ASP A 24 -10.83 -9.90 -5.72
CA ASP A 24 -11.97 -10.81 -5.79
C ASP A 24 -13.29 -10.06 -5.52
N ARG A 25 -14.37 -10.55 -6.12
CA ARG A 25 -15.69 -9.91 -6.06
C ARG A 25 -16.19 -9.73 -4.62
N ARG A 26 -15.94 -10.70 -3.73
CA ARG A 26 -16.42 -10.62 -2.35
C ARG A 26 -15.67 -9.53 -1.60
N SER A 27 -14.36 -9.42 -1.79
CA SER A 27 -13.56 -8.34 -1.19
C SER A 27 -13.97 -6.97 -1.72
N GLU A 28 -14.23 -6.84 -3.03
CA GLU A 28 -14.78 -5.63 -3.63
C GLU A 28 -16.16 -5.27 -3.04
N ASP A 29 -17.08 -6.23 -2.96
CA ASP A 29 -18.43 -6.01 -2.42
C ASP A 29 -18.38 -5.58 -0.94
N THR A 30 -17.49 -6.15 -0.13
CA THR A 30 -17.28 -5.75 1.28
C THR A 30 -16.82 -4.30 1.40
N LEU A 31 -15.82 -3.87 0.61
CA LEU A 31 -15.36 -2.48 0.62
C LEU A 31 -16.48 -1.51 0.19
N ARG A 32 -17.23 -1.86 -0.86
CA ARG A 32 -18.35 -1.04 -1.35
C ARG A 32 -19.50 -0.93 -0.35
N ALA A 33 -19.77 -1.99 0.40
CA ALA A 33 -20.79 -1.98 1.45
C ALA A 33 -20.47 -1.01 2.59
N LEU A 34 -19.20 -0.67 2.79
CA LEU A 34 -18.74 0.38 3.72
C LEU A 34 -18.85 1.79 3.13
N GLY A 35 -19.32 1.94 1.90
CA GLY A 35 -19.36 3.23 1.20
C GLY A 35 -18.03 3.62 0.55
N ILE A 36 -17.04 2.73 0.49
CA ILE A 36 -15.75 3.01 -0.15
C ILE A 36 -15.91 2.91 -1.68
N GLY A 37 -15.72 4.04 -2.36
CA GLY A 37 -15.55 4.06 -3.81
C GLY A 37 -14.23 3.40 -4.21
N LEU A 38 -14.25 2.60 -5.28
CA LEU A 38 -13.05 1.90 -5.77
C LEU A 38 -12.66 2.36 -7.17
N ILE A 39 -11.39 2.72 -7.31
CA ILE A 39 -10.69 2.83 -8.59
C ILE A 39 -9.84 1.58 -8.74
N ARG A 40 -10.13 0.81 -9.77
CA ARG A 40 -9.41 -0.43 -10.09
C ARG A 40 -8.35 -0.11 -11.13
N LEU A 41 -7.13 -0.60 -10.92
CA LEU A 41 -6.07 -0.49 -11.93
C LEU A 41 -6.02 -1.72 -12.81
N HIS A 42 -5.76 -1.48 -14.09
CA HIS A 42 -5.54 -2.51 -15.10
C HIS A 42 -4.05 -2.84 -15.23
N PRO A 43 -3.70 -3.97 -15.89
CA PRO A 43 -2.31 -4.37 -16.06
C PRO A 43 -1.43 -3.28 -16.68
N HIS A 44 -0.31 -2.98 -16.03
CA HIS A 44 0.75 -2.12 -16.56
C HIS A 44 1.64 -2.92 -17.53
N PRO A 45 1.89 -2.42 -18.76
CA PRO A 45 2.66 -3.18 -19.76
C PRO A 45 4.14 -3.37 -19.39
N GLY A 46 4.67 -2.51 -18.51
CA GLY A 46 6.05 -2.58 -18.02
C GLY A 46 6.24 -3.48 -16.78
N LEU A 47 5.21 -4.19 -16.32
CA LEU A 47 5.28 -5.06 -15.14
C LEU A 47 5.00 -6.51 -15.54
N TYR A 48 5.61 -7.46 -14.83
CA TYR A 48 5.31 -8.89 -15.02
C TYR A 48 3.97 -9.26 -14.38
N GLU A 49 3.38 -10.38 -14.83
CA GLU A 49 1.97 -10.72 -14.58
C GLU A 49 1.55 -10.67 -13.10
N ALA A 50 2.36 -11.17 -12.17
CA ALA A 50 1.93 -11.27 -10.78
C ALA A 50 1.59 -9.89 -10.18
N VAL A 51 2.37 -8.87 -10.52
CA VAL A 51 2.26 -7.51 -9.96
C VAL A 51 1.71 -6.48 -10.94
N SER A 52 1.30 -6.90 -12.15
CA SER A 52 0.96 -5.99 -13.24
C SER A 52 -0.21 -5.05 -12.91
N CYS A 53 -1.12 -5.46 -12.02
CA CYS A 53 -2.23 -4.64 -11.57
C CYS A 53 -2.04 -4.02 -10.17
N HIS A 54 -0.89 -4.23 -9.52
CA HIS A 54 -0.64 -3.76 -8.15
C HIS A 54 -0.60 -2.23 -8.08
N PRO A 55 -1.51 -1.57 -7.34
CA PRO A 55 -1.51 -0.11 -7.21
C PRO A 55 -0.21 0.47 -6.67
N ASP A 56 0.38 -0.16 -5.66
CA ASP A 56 1.63 0.29 -5.05
C ASP A 56 2.86 0.14 -5.96
N MET A 57 2.76 -0.55 -7.09
CA MET A 57 3.81 -0.60 -8.11
C MET A 57 3.68 0.54 -9.14
N MET A 58 2.51 1.17 -9.23
CA MET A 58 2.20 2.17 -10.25
C MET A 58 1.97 3.56 -9.69
N LEU A 59 1.47 3.67 -8.47
CA LEU A 59 1.04 4.92 -7.85
C LEU A 59 1.77 5.12 -6.52
N HIS A 60 2.19 6.35 -6.27
CA HIS A 60 2.66 6.80 -4.99
C HIS A 60 1.92 8.07 -4.56
N HIS A 61 1.05 7.94 -3.55
CA HIS A 61 0.37 9.07 -2.93
C HIS A 61 1.36 9.86 -2.09
N ILE A 62 1.52 11.14 -2.40
CA ILE A 62 2.48 12.03 -1.72
C ILE A 62 1.89 12.56 -0.40
N GLY A 63 0.57 12.75 -0.39
CA GLY A 63 -0.19 13.43 0.66
C GLY A 63 -1.13 14.46 0.03
N GLY A 64 -2.26 14.70 0.68
CA GLY A 64 -3.31 15.58 0.18
C GLY A 64 -3.76 15.13 -1.21
N ASN A 65 -3.84 16.07 -2.16
CA ASN A 65 -4.33 15.77 -3.50
C ASN A 65 -3.23 15.39 -4.52
N VAL A 66 -2.01 15.05 -4.13
CA VAL A 66 -0.91 14.77 -5.07
C VAL A 66 -0.59 13.28 -5.15
N ILE A 67 -0.63 12.72 -6.36
CA ILE A 67 -0.21 11.34 -6.65
C ILE A 67 0.82 11.36 -7.77
N VAL A 68 1.96 10.71 -7.53
CA VAL A 68 2.93 10.41 -8.59
C VAL A 68 2.58 9.05 -9.20
N TYR A 69 2.58 8.94 -10.52
CA TYR A 69 2.23 7.69 -11.22
C TYR A 69 3.27 7.30 -12.28
N ALA A 70 3.39 6.00 -12.53
CA ALA A 70 4.33 5.43 -13.48
C ALA A 70 3.96 5.74 -14.95
N PRO A 71 4.94 6.08 -15.81
CA PRO A 71 4.75 6.09 -17.26
C PRO A 71 4.22 4.75 -17.77
N GLY A 72 3.00 4.77 -18.32
CA GLY A 72 2.33 3.57 -18.84
C GLY A 72 1.13 3.12 -17.99
N THR A 73 0.89 3.74 -16.83
CA THR A 73 -0.35 3.53 -16.06
C THR A 73 -1.57 3.87 -16.90
N ASP A 74 -2.62 3.05 -16.75
CA ASP A 74 -3.89 3.17 -17.47
C ASP A 74 -4.43 4.61 -17.45
N ALA A 75 -4.52 5.21 -18.64
CA ALA A 75 -4.97 6.58 -18.82
C ALA A 75 -6.41 6.80 -18.31
N ALA A 76 -7.27 5.77 -18.37
CA ALA A 76 -8.63 5.86 -17.86
C ALA A 76 -8.63 5.96 -16.32
N ALA A 77 -7.78 5.18 -15.63
CA ALA A 77 -7.62 5.29 -14.19
C ALA A 77 -7.02 6.64 -13.77
N VAL A 78 -6.00 7.13 -14.48
CA VAL A 78 -5.41 8.47 -14.25
C VAL A 78 -6.48 9.56 -14.41
N SER A 79 -7.25 9.54 -15.50
CA SER A 79 -8.32 10.52 -15.74
C SER A 79 -9.42 10.47 -14.68
N ARG A 80 -9.73 9.28 -14.15
CA ARG A 80 -10.69 9.13 -13.05
C ARG A 80 -10.16 9.76 -11.77
N LEU A 81 -8.88 9.57 -11.44
CA LEU A 81 -8.25 10.22 -10.28
C LEU A 81 -8.25 11.75 -10.43
N GLU A 82 -7.95 12.27 -11.61
CA GLU A 82 -8.05 13.72 -11.91
C GLU A 82 -9.48 14.24 -11.73
N ALA A 83 -10.49 13.47 -12.12
CA ALA A 83 -11.91 13.82 -11.91
C ALA A 83 -12.31 13.87 -10.42
N TYR A 84 -11.58 13.17 -9.54
CA TYR A 84 -11.69 13.31 -8.09
C TYR A 84 -10.88 14.50 -7.52
N GLY A 85 -10.19 15.26 -8.38
CA GLY A 85 -9.42 16.46 -8.00
C GLY A 85 -7.96 16.19 -7.62
N PHE A 86 -7.46 14.97 -7.85
CA PHE A 86 -6.03 14.67 -7.67
C PHE A 86 -5.20 15.36 -8.76
N ARG A 87 -4.12 15.99 -8.32
CA ARG A 87 -3.02 16.41 -9.18
C ARG A 87 -2.15 15.21 -9.49
N MET A 88 -2.37 14.62 -10.66
CA MET A 88 -1.61 13.48 -11.16
C MET A 88 -0.28 13.94 -11.76
N ILE A 89 0.83 13.48 -11.21
CA ILE A 89 2.18 13.80 -11.66
C ILE A 89 2.82 12.56 -12.25
N LYS A 90 3.21 12.63 -13.52
CA LYS A 90 3.93 11.53 -14.15
C LYS A 90 5.35 11.46 -13.59
N GLY A 91 5.77 10.28 -13.13
CA GLY A 91 7.15 10.00 -12.74
C GLY A 91 8.09 9.90 -13.94
N GLU A 92 9.39 9.78 -13.67
CA GLU A 92 10.44 9.72 -14.69
C GLU A 92 10.89 8.28 -14.99
N SER A 93 10.77 7.40 -14.01
CA SER A 93 11.21 6.01 -14.08
C SER A 93 10.23 5.18 -14.92
N VAL A 94 10.70 4.64 -16.04
CA VAL A 94 9.93 3.70 -16.87
C VAL A 94 10.10 2.30 -16.30
N LEU A 95 8.99 1.65 -15.99
CA LEU A 95 8.99 0.30 -15.44
C LEU A 95 9.35 -0.73 -16.51
N THR A 96 10.21 -1.69 -16.14
CA THR A 96 10.43 -2.92 -16.93
C THR A 96 10.23 -4.14 -16.05
N PRO A 97 9.91 -5.32 -16.62
CA PRO A 97 9.58 -6.51 -15.83
C PRO A 97 10.72 -7.05 -14.96
N GLU A 98 11.97 -6.67 -15.24
CA GLU A 98 13.15 -7.16 -14.53
C GLU A 98 13.45 -6.36 -13.26
N TYR A 99 13.54 -7.04 -12.13
CA TYR A 99 14.05 -6.46 -10.89
C TYR A 99 15.49 -5.95 -11.08
N PRO A 100 15.85 -4.73 -10.62
CA PRO A 100 15.08 -3.81 -9.77
C PRO A 100 14.44 -2.63 -10.55
N HIS A 101 14.10 -2.81 -11.82
CA HIS A 101 13.54 -1.74 -12.66
C HIS A 101 12.01 -1.63 -12.60
N ASP A 102 11.36 -2.55 -11.91
CA ASP A 102 9.91 -2.59 -11.65
C ASP A 102 9.49 -1.90 -10.34
N ILE A 103 10.42 -1.67 -9.41
CA ILE A 103 10.11 -1.22 -8.04
C ILE A 103 10.07 0.30 -7.82
N ALA A 104 10.26 1.12 -8.86
CA ALA A 104 10.59 2.54 -8.68
C ALA A 104 9.55 3.36 -7.88
N TYR A 105 8.29 2.92 -7.90
CA TYR A 105 7.16 3.53 -7.20
C TYR A 105 6.73 2.78 -5.94
N ASN A 106 7.29 1.59 -5.65
CA ASN A 106 6.93 0.75 -4.50
C ASN A 106 7.52 1.23 -3.17
N VAL A 107 7.35 2.52 -2.91
CA VAL A 107 7.88 3.26 -1.77
C VAL A 107 6.86 3.25 -0.63
N ALA A 108 7.27 2.83 0.58
CA ALA A 108 6.38 2.82 1.73
C ALA A 108 6.47 4.13 2.52
N ARG A 109 5.34 4.84 2.68
CA ARG A 109 5.23 6.01 3.58
C ARG A 109 4.71 5.59 4.96
N VAL A 110 5.44 6.00 6.00
CA VAL A 110 5.10 5.76 7.41
C VAL A 110 5.36 7.05 8.19
N GLY A 111 4.30 7.79 8.54
CA GLY A 111 4.43 9.07 9.26
C GLY A 111 5.42 10.03 8.58
N LYS A 112 6.52 10.36 9.25
CA LYS A 112 7.57 11.25 8.73
C LYS A 112 8.69 10.55 7.95
N TRP A 113 8.57 9.25 7.69
CA TRP A 113 9.57 8.45 6.98
C TRP A 113 9.05 7.91 5.65
N TYR A 114 9.98 7.63 4.73
CA TYR A 114 9.71 6.76 3.60
C TYR A 114 10.79 5.68 3.47
N PHE A 115 10.37 4.46 3.17
CA PHE A 115 11.24 3.29 3.03
C PHE A 115 11.30 2.84 1.59
N HIS A 116 12.50 2.65 1.07
CA HIS A 116 12.72 2.02 -0.22
C HIS A 116 14.21 1.67 -0.42
N ASN A 117 14.51 0.92 -1.46
CA ASN A 117 15.83 0.94 -2.06
C ASN A 117 16.05 2.31 -2.73
N LEU A 118 16.63 3.25 -1.98
CA LEU A 118 16.80 4.66 -2.39
C LEU A 118 17.55 4.85 -3.72
N LYS A 119 18.31 3.85 -4.18
CA LYS A 119 18.96 3.88 -5.50
C LYS A 119 17.95 3.84 -6.64
N TYR A 120 16.82 3.17 -6.44
CA TYR A 120 15.80 2.91 -7.45
C TYR A 120 14.51 3.71 -7.21
N THR A 121 14.48 4.61 -6.22
CA THR A 121 13.31 5.47 -6.01
C THR A 121 13.17 6.45 -7.17
N ASP A 122 11.96 6.59 -7.70
CA ASP A 122 11.69 7.59 -8.72
C ASP A 122 12.09 9.00 -8.25
N THR A 123 12.76 9.73 -9.14
CA THR A 123 13.32 11.06 -8.87
C THR A 123 12.26 12.09 -8.52
N VAL A 124 11.06 11.98 -9.09
CA VAL A 124 9.94 12.88 -8.79
C VAL A 124 9.42 12.62 -7.38
N ILE A 125 9.23 11.34 -7.02
CA ILE A 125 8.87 10.97 -5.64
C ILE A 125 9.91 11.52 -4.66
N LYS A 126 11.20 11.28 -4.93
CA LYS A 126 12.28 11.76 -4.08
C LYS A 126 12.26 13.29 -3.89
N ALA A 127 12.07 14.04 -4.97
CA ALA A 127 12.00 15.50 -4.91
C ALA A 127 10.82 16.00 -4.03
N TYR A 128 9.66 15.34 -4.12
CA TYR A 128 8.52 15.64 -3.24
C TYR A 128 8.81 15.31 -1.78
N MET A 129 9.42 14.14 -1.50
CA MET A 129 9.77 13.75 -0.12
C MET A 129 10.78 14.73 0.49
N ASP A 130 11.80 15.13 -0.26
CA ASP A 130 12.80 16.11 0.17
C ASP A 130 12.14 17.47 0.46
N HIS A 131 11.22 17.93 -0.40
CA HIS A 131 10.50 19.19 -0.21
C HIS A 131 9.60 19.18 1.04
N LEU A 132 8.96 18.04 1.32
CA LEU A 132 8.09 17.84 2.48
C LEU A 132 8.86 17.53 3.77
N GLY A 133 10.20 17.40 3.71
CA GLY A 133 11.03 17.04 4.86
C GLY A 133 10.79 15.61 5.36
N ILE A 134 10.36 14.71 4.48
CA ILE A 134 10.16 13.30 4.80
C ILE A 134 11.50 12.59 4.81
N GLU A 135 11.82 11.95 5.93
CA GLU A 135 13.11 11.34 6.15
C GLU A 135 13.27 10.01 5.37
N PRO A 136 14.29 9.89 4.51
CA PRO A 136 14.56 8.65 3.79
C PRO A 136 15.11 7.55 4.70
N VAL A 137 14.61 6.33 4.52
CA VAL A 137 15.12 5.12 5.17
C VAL A 137 15.49 4.09 4.11
N HIS A 138 16.79 3.88 3.94
CA HIS A 138 17.29 2.89 2.98
C HIS A 138 17.10 1.46 3.47
N VAL A 139 16.54 0.63 2.60
CA VAL A 139 16.42 -0.83 2.75
C VAL A 139 16.79 -1.51 1.42
N GLU A 140 17.35 -2.71 1.47
CA GLU A 140 17.68 -3.46 0.25
C GLU A 140 16.43 -4.00 -0.46
N GLN A 141 15.37 -4.30 0.31
CA GLN A 141 14.08 -4.74 -0.18
C GLN A 141 13.42 -3.66 -1.04
N GLY A 142 13.34 -3.91 -2.35
CA GLY A 142 12.77 -3.02 -3.33
C GLY A 142 11.24 -2.96 -3.32
N TYR A 143 10.58 -4.08 -3.03
CA TYR A 143 9.12 -4.12 -2.87
C TYR A 143 8.72 -3.61 -1.49
N ALA A 144 9.17 -2.40 -1.14
CA ALA A 144 9.07 -1.86 0.21
C ALA A 144 7.62 -1.62 0.63
N LYS A 145 6.76 -1.06 -0.23
CA LYS A 145 5.34 -0.86 0.09
C LYS A 145 4.57 -2.17 0.17
N CYS A 146 4.87 -3.15 -0.69
CA CYS A 146 4.27 -4.47 -0.55
C CYS A 146 4.73 -5.13 0.77
N SER A 147 5.99 -4.96 1.16
CA SER A 147 6.58 -5.58 2.36
C SER A 147 6.19 -4.90 3.69
N ILE A 148 5.70 -3.66 3.65
CA ILE A 148 5.38 -2.84 4.82
C ILE A 148 3.89 -2.55 4.86
N LEU A 149 3.26 -2.93 5.96
CA LEU A 149 1.95 -2.42 6.36
C LEU A 149 2.16 -1.32 7.41
N PRO A 150 2.01 -0.04 7.03
CA PRO A 150 1.95 1.05 8.01
C PRO A 150 0.70 0.87 8.89
N VAL A 151 0.89 0.92 10.21
CA VAL A 151 -0.21 0.81 11.18
C VAL A 151 -0.57 2.18 11.71
N ASP A 152 0.42 2.99 12.05
CA ASP A 152 0.28 4.40 12.41
C ASP A 152 1.56 5.16 12.04
N GLY A 153 1.67 6.42 12.47
CA GLY A 153 2.81 7.29 12.15
C GLY A 153 4.16 6.84 12.73
N ASN A 154 4.19 5.85 13.63
CA ASN A 154 5.40 5.33 14.27
C ASN A 154 5.38 3.80 14.47
N SER A 155 4.56 3.05 13.74
CA SER A 155 4.55 1.60 13.81
C SER A 155 4.21 0.90 12.51
N VAL A 156 4.83 -0.27 12.31
CA VAL A 156 4.70 -1.06 11.08
C VAL A 156 4.63 -2.56 11.36
N ILE A 157 4.01 -3.27 10.44
CA ILE A 157 4.09 -4.73 10.34
C ILE A 157 4.87 -5.07 9.06
N THR A 158 5.80 -6.02 9.15
CA THR A 158 6.59 -6.48 7.99
C THR A 158 6.93 -7.96 8.11
N THR A 159 7.25 -8.60 6.99
CA THR A 159 7.86 -9.94 6.93
C THR A 159 9.37 -9.89 6.66
N ASP A 160 9.92 -8.70 6.38
CA ASP A 160 11.31 -8.51 5.96
C ASP A 160 12.21 -8.07 7.13
N VAL A 161 13.30 -8.82 7.35
CA VAL A 161 14.26 -8.57 8.44
C VAL A 161 15.11 -7.30 8.23
N GLY A 162 15.37 -6.94 6.98
CA GLY A 162 16.11 -5.72 6.63
C GLY A 162 15.28 -4.47 6.96
N ILE A 163 14.00 -4.50 6.61
CA ILE A 163 13.02 -3.48 6.99
C ILE A 163 12.86 -3.41 8.50
N GLU A 164 12.69 -4.53 9.20
CA GLU A 164 12.61 -4.54 10.66
C GLU A 164 13.82 -3.83 11.28
N ARG A 165 15.03 -4.20 10.87
CA ARG A 165 16.26 -3.61 11.39
C ARG A 165 16.34 -2.10 11.10
N ALA A 166 15.94 -1.67 9.90
CA ALA A 166 15.97 -0.27 9.51
C ALA A 166 14.95 0.57 10.29
N ALA A 167 13.72 0.08 10.44
CA ALA A 167 12.66 0.74 11.18
C ALA A 167 12.98 0.84 12.68
N ARG A 168 13.45 -0.24 13.32
CA ARG A 168 13.85 -0.22 14.74
C ARG A 168 14.96 0.79 15.02
N LYS A 169 15.93 0.96 14.10
CA LYS A 169 16.98 1.99 14.22
C LYS A 169 16.44 3.43 14.22
N LYS A 170 15.25 3.65 13.64
CA LYS A 170 14.55 4.95 13.65
C LYS A 170 13.63 5.13 14.85
N GLY A 171 13.53 4.13 15.74
CA GLY A 171 12.62 4.16 16.89
C GLY A 171 11.16 3.87 16.54
N ILE A 172 10.92 3.31 15.35
CA ILE A 172 9.60 2.83 14.92
C ILE A 172 9.35 1.50 15.60
N ASP A 173 8.13 1.29 16.12
CA ASP A 173 7.75 -0.01 16.64
C ASP A 173 7.41 -0.98 15.50
N VAL A 174 7.92 -2.19 15.60
CA VAL A 174 7.86 -3.17 14.51
C VAL A 174 7.36 -4.50 15.03
N LEU A 175 6.33 -5.02 14.38
CA LEU A 175 6.01 -6.44 14.39
C LEU A 175 6.60 -7.10 13.15
N ARG A 176 7.55 -8.01 13.35
CA ARG A 176 7.97 -8.94 12.28
C ARG A 176 7.09 -10.18 12.32
N LEU A 177 6.41 -10.47 11.22
CA LEU A 177 5.62 -11.69 11.03
C LEU A 177 6.40 -12.74 10.26
N GLU A 178 6.19 -14.00 10.62
CA GLU A 178 6.71 -15.17 9.89
C GLU A 178 5.54 -15.86 9.19
N CYS A 179 4.89 -15.13 8.26
CA CYS A 179 3.66 -15.55 7.60
C CYS A 179 3.66 -15.40 6.07
N GLY A 180 4.77 -14.98 5.46
CA GLY A 180 4.84 -14.71 4.01
C GLY A 180 4.45 -15.92 3.15
N ASP A 181 4.78 -17.12 3.61
CA ASP A 181 4.44 -18.41 2.99
C ASP A 181 2.92 -18.70 2.94
N SER A 182 2.12 -17.99 3.74
CA SER A 182 0.66 -18.13 3.79
C SER A 182 -0.08 -17.01 3.03
N ILE A 183 0.65 -16.04 2.49
CA ILE A 183 0.11 -14.97 1.65
C ILE A 183 0.27 -15.39 0.19
N ARG A 184 -0.84 -15.43 -0.55
CA ARG A 184 -0.83 -15.80 -1.95
C ARG A 184 -0.46 -14.63 -2.84
N LEU A 185 0.35 -14.90 -3.85
CA LEU A 185 0.58 -14.03 -5.00
C LEU A 185 0.54 -14.89 -6.26
N PRO A 186 -0.55 -14.86 -7.05
CA PRO A 186 -0.68 -15.72 -8.22
C PRO A 186 0.53 -15.60 -9.17
N GLY A 187 1.16 -16.75 -9.47
CA GLY A 187 2.36 -16.81 -10.30
C GLY A 187 3.69 -16.81 -9.54
N LEU A 188 3.67 -16.65 -8.21
CA LEU A 188 4.84 -16.67 -7.34
C LEU A 188 4.60 -17.50 -6.07
N ASP A 189 5.68 -17.78 -5.32
CA ASP A 189 5.65 -18.66 -4.14
C ASP A 189 5.04 -17.98 -2.89
N HIS A 190 5.14 -16.65 -2.79
CA HIS A 190 4.67 -15.89 -1.64
C HIS A 190 4.36 -14.43 -2.03
N GLY A 191 3.37 -13.86 -1.35
CA GLY A 191 3.08 -12.42 -1.38
C GLY A 191 3.53 -11.71 -0.10
N PHE A 192 3.16 -10.43 0.02
CA PHE A 192 3.60 -9.58 1.11
C PHE A 192 2.44 -8.98 1.93
N ILE A 193 2.69 -8.77 3.23
CA ILE A 193 1.66 -8.31 4.19
C ILE A 193 1.13 -6.91 3.88
N GLY A 194 1.99 -5.99 3.46
CA GLY A 194 1.60 -4.63 3.05
C GLY A 194 0.81 -4.62 1.75
N GLY A 195 1.11 -5.55 0.84
CA GLY A 195 0.42 -5.74 -0.43
C GLY A 195 -0.96 -6.39 -0.30
N SER A 196 -1.19 -7.15 0.77
CA SER A 196 -2.49 -7.78 1.06
C SER A 196 -3.43 -6.96 1.94
N CYS A 197 -2.97 -5.82 2.47
CA CYS A 197 -3.68 -5.06 3.50
C CYS A 197 -3.72 -3.56 3.21
N GLY A 198 -4.50 -2.83 4.02
CA GLY A 198 -4.47 -1.38 4.07
C GLY A 198 -5.35 -0.82 5.18
N MET A 199 -4.99 0.33 5.74
CA MET A 199 -5.85 1.04 6.68
C MET A 199 -7.02 1.67 5.92
N ILE A 200 -8.24 1.41 6.38
CA ILE A 200 -9.49 1.97 5.82
C ILE A 200 -10.19 2.93 6.78
N SER A 201 -9.66 3.07 7.99
CA SER A 201 -9.91 4.19 8.90
C SER A 201 -8.74 4.33 9.88
N ASP A 202 -8.81 5.27 10.80
CA ASP A 202 -7.84 5.43 11.89
C ASP A 202 -7.83 4.21 12.84
N THR A 203 -8.89 3.39 12.83
CA THR A 203 -9.10 2.26 13.74
C THR A 203 -9.30 0.92 13.03
N VAL A 204 -9.40 0.87 11.70
CA VAL A 204 -9.69 -0.37 10.95
C VAL A 204 -8.62 -0.67 9.90
N CYS A 205 -7.99 -1.84 10.03
CA CYS A 205 -7.12 -2.43 9.02
C CYS A 205 -7.89 -3.47 8.20
N ALA A 206 -8.02 -3.25 6.89
CA ALA A 206 -8.58 -4.25 5.98
C ALA A 206 -7.52 -5.26 5.55
N VAL A 207 -7.93 -6.54 5.46
CA VAL A 207 -7.13 -7.66 4.95
C VAL A 207 -7.86 -8.28 3.77
N ASN A 208 -7.22 -8.35 2.60
CA ASN A 208 -7.77 -8.98 1.41
C ASN A 208 -7.75 -10.51 1.53
N GLY A 209 -8.79 -11.05 2.19
CA GLY A 209 -8.90 -12.45 2.58
C GLY A 209 -9.26 -12.59 4.05
N SER A 210 -8.97 -13.78 4.59
CA SER A 210 -9.27 -14.13 5.98
C SER A 210 -8.00 -14.34 6.80
N VAL A 211 -7.93 -13.70 7.97
CA VAL A 211 -6.82 -13.87 8.94
C VAL A 211 -6.81 -15.25 9.59
N ASP A 212 -7.90 -16.01 9.51
CA ASP A 212 -7.94 -17.41 9.93
C ASP A 212 -7.09 -18.30 9.03
N LYS A 213 -6.84 -17.85 7.79
CA LYS A 213 -5.98 -18.50 6.80
C LYS A 213 -4.58 -17.89 6.73
N LEU A 214 -4.30 -16.87 7.55
CA LEU A 214 -2.98 -16.28 7.69
C LEU A 214 -2.23 -16.96 8.82
N ARG A 215 -1.12 -17.62 8.50
CA ARG A 215 -0.31 -18.34 9.49
C ARG A 215 0.21 -17.36 10.53
N GLY A 216 -0.01 -17.66 11.80
CA GLY A 216 0.52 -16.82 12.89
C GLY A 216 -0.11 -15.42 12.94
N SER A 217 -1.41 -15.29 12.65
CA SER A 217 -2.15 -14.03 12.74
C SER A 217 -2.34 -13.49 14.17
N GLY A 218 -2.18 -14.33 15.20
CA GLY A 218 -2.32 -13.93 16.62
C GLY A 218 -1.50 -12.68 17.01
N PRO A 219 -0.18 -12.67 16.79
CA PRO A 219 0.66 -11.48 17.01
C PRO A 219 0.19 -10.22 16.25
N MET A 220 -0.31 -10.37 15.03
CA MET A 220 -0.85 -9.26 14.24
C MET A 220 -2.10 -8.66 14.92
N LEU A 221 -3.02 -9.53 15.36
CA LEU A 221 -4.23 -9.12 16.07
C LEU A 221 -3.89 -8.38 17.37
N SER A 222 -2.95 -8.91 18.17
CA SER A 222 -2.53 -8.25 19.41
C SER A 222 -1.86 -6.90 19.15
N PHE A 223 -0.94 -6.82 18.18
CA PHE A 223 -0.21 -5.60 17.87
C PHE A 223 -1.12 -4.46 17.40
N LEU A 224 -2.16 -4.78 16.61
CA LEU A 224 -3.18 -3.81 16.20
C LEU A 224 -4.09 -3.43 17.37
N SER A 225 -4.54 -4.40 18.17
CA SER A 225 -5.43 -4.17 19.32
C SER A 225 -4.79 -3.26 20.39
N GLU A 226 -3.50 -3.47 20.69
CA GLU A 226 -2.71 -2.61 21.59
C GLU A 226 -2.65 -1.14 21.14
N ARG A 227 -2.98 -0.87 19.86
CA ARG A 227 -3.02 0.45 19.23
C ARG A 227 -4.45 0.93 18.94
N GLY A 228 -5.44 0.29 19.55
CA GLY A 228 -6.85 0.62 19.35
C GLY A 228 -7.37 0.32 17.94
N LYS A 229 -6.71 -0.60 17.22
CA LYS A 229 -7.09 -0.98 15.85
C LYS A 229 -7.69 -2.38 15.80
N THR A 230 -8.63 -2.55 14.88
CA THR A 230 -9.31 -3.81 14.59
C THR A 230 -9.00 -4.27 13.18
N ILE A 231 -9.22 -5.56 12.91
CA ILE A 231 -9.11 -6.13 11.57
C ILE A 231 -10.49 -6.31 10.96
N LEU A 232 -10.62 -5.91 9.70
CA LEU A 232 -11.71 -6.31 8.83
C LEU A 232 -11.19 -7.31 7.77
N GLN A 233 -11.79 -8.50 7.74
CA GLN A 233 -11.55 -9.50 6.70
C GLN A 233 -12.46 -9.21 5.50
N LEU A 234 -11.90 -9.00 4.32
CA LEU A 234 -12.69 -8.63 3.14
C LEU A 234 -13.41 -9.84 2.50
N SER A 235 -12.89 -11.05 2.70
CA SER A 235 -13.50 -12.30 2.25
C SER A 235 -13.16 -13.46 3.18
N ASP A 236 -13.75 -14.62 2.95
CA ASP A 236 -13.35 -15.88 3.60
C ASP A 236 -12.21 -16.59 2.83
N GLY A 237 -11.65 -15.95 1.80
CA GLY A 237 -10.57 -16.47 0.98
C GLY A 237 -9.22 -16.51 1.68
N TYR A 238 -8.22 -17.08 1.02
CA TYR A 238 -6.83 -16.95 1.48
C TYR A 238 -6.38 -15.49 1.35
N VAL A 239 -5.54 -15.04 2.29
CA VAL A 239 -4.92 -13.72 2.19
C VAL A 239 -4.13 -13.65 0.89
N THR A 240 -4.45 -12.67 0.06
CA THR A 240 -3.88 -12.52 -1.28
C THR A 240 -3.32 -11.11 -1.44
N ASP A 241 -2.07 -11.03 -1.88
CA ASP A 241 -1.41 -9.78 -2.25
C ASP A 241 -2.05 -9.21 -3.52
N ILE A 242 -2.46 -7.94 -3.41
CA ILE A 242 -3.14 -7.17 -4.46
C ILE A 242 -2.49 -5.78 -4.60
N GLY A 243 -1.23 -5.62 -4.21
CA GLY A 243 -0.54 -4.34 -4.36
C GLY A 243 -1.08 -3.22 -3.48
N SER A 244 -1.51 -3.59 -2.27
CA SER A 244 -2.10 -2.72 -1.25
C SER A 244 -3.54 -2.29 -1.55
N ILE A 245 -4.30 -2.06 -0.48
CA ILE A 245 -5.51 -1.22 -0.53
C ILE A 245 -5.05 0.20 -0.22
N ILE A 246 -4.97 1.07 -1.23
CA ILE A 246 -4.43 2.43 -1.05
C ILE A 246 -5.59 3.38 -0.75
N PRO A 247 -5.75 3.86 0.50
CA PRO A 247 -6.77 4.83 0.83
C PRO A 247 -6.38 6.20 0.28
N LEU A 248 -7.33 6.93 -0.31
CA LEU A 248 -7.08 8.21 -0.97
C LEU A 248 -7.85 9.40 -0.41
N MET A 249 -9.13 9.20 -0.06
CA MET A 249 -10.00 10.26 0.45
C MET A 249 -10.82 9.75 1.62
N LEU A 250 -11.11 10.63 2.57
CA LEU A 250 -12.06 10.40 3.65
C LEU A 250 -13.50 10.50 3.11
N SER A 251 -14.38 9.71 3.70
CA SER A 251 -15.82 9.83 3.50
C SER A 251 -16.28 11.25 3.88
N GLY A 252 -17.24 11.81 3.13
CA GLY A 252 -17.80 13.10 3.49
C GLY A 252 -18.60 12.96 4.78
N SER A 253 -18.44 13.90 5.71
CA SER A 253 -19.35 14.04 6.85
C SER A 253 -20.78 14.13 6.31
N GLN A 254 -21.67 13.23 6.74
CA GLN A 254 -23.10 13.40 6.52
C GLN A 254 -23.64 14.56 7.34
#